data_AF-A0ABD0RX10-F1
#
_entry.id   AF-A0ABD0RX10-F1
#
_cell.length_a   1.000
_cell.length_b   1.000
_cell.length_c   1.000
_cell.angle_alpha   90.00
_cell.angle_beta   90.00
_cell.angle_gamma   90.00
#
_symmetry.space_group_name_H-M   'P 1'
#
loop_
_entity.id
_entity.type
_entity.pdbx_description
1 polymer ?
#
loop_
_entity_poly.entity_id
_entity_poly.type
_entity_poly.pdbx_seq_one_letter_code
_entity_poly.pdbx_strand_id
1 'polypeptide(L)'
;PVKNNQTGLVEFRMDGPLQYMVWYHAVGLIWISEFILACQQMTVAGAVVTYYFTRDKSQMPFTPIVSSVLRLMRYHLGTVVKGAFIITLVEIPRLILTYIHSQLKGKENACARCMLKACICCLWCLEKCLAYLNMNAYIATAINSTNFCTSARDAFFILAENALRVAAINS
;
A
#
# COMPACT_ATOMS: atom_id res chain seq x y z
N PRO A 1 9.68 -35.41 0.49
CA PRO A 1 9.96 -36.06 -0.82
C PRO A 1 9.30 -37.43 -0.82
N VAL A 2 8.37 -37.67 -1.74
CA VAL A 2 7.68 -38.96 -1.87
C VAL A 2 8.09 -39.57 -3.20
N LYS A 3 8.61 -40.79 -3.17
CA LYS A 3 8.98 -41.51 -4.39
C LYS A 3 7.71 -42.00 -5.08
N ASN A 4 7.47 -41.56 -6.31
CA ASN A 4 6.36 -42.03 -7.11
C ASN A 4 6.67 -43.46 -7.60
N ASN A 5 5.90 -44.43 -7.14
CA ASN A 5 6.13 -45.85 -7.45
C ASN A 5 5.89 -46.21 -8.93
N GLN A 6 5.22 -45.36 -9.70
CA GLN A 6 4.94 -45.60 -11.12
C GLN A 6 6.01 -45.02 -12.04
N THR A 7 6.58 -43.86 -11.69
CA THR A 7 7.55 -43.14 -12.54
C THR A 7 8.98 -43.24 -12.03
N GLY A 8 9.19 -43.74 -10.79
CA GLY A 8 10.49 -43.79 -10.13
C GLY A 8 11.05 -42.43 -9.71
N LEU A 9 10.35 -41.34 -10.04
CA LEU A 9 10.74 -39.96 -9.77
C LEU A 9 10.42 -39.58 -8.32
N VAL A 10 11.25 -38.70 -7.75
CA VAL A 10 11.01 -38.11 -6.43
C VAL A 10 10.17 -36.86 -6.62
N GLU A 11 8.91 -36.91 -6.17
CA GLU A 11 8.03 -35.75 -6.18
C GLU A 11 8.11 -35.02 -4.83
N PHE A 12 8.33 -33.71 -4.89
CA PHE A 12 8.18 -32.83 -3.74
C PHE A 12 6.72 -32.43 -3.61
N ARG A 13 5.95 -33.22 -2.85
CA ARG A 13 4.63 -32.77 -2.39
C ARG A 13 4.80 -31.72 -1.29
N MET A 14 4.27 -30.53 -1.54
CA MET A 14 4.19 -29.45 -0.56
C MET A 14 2.92 -29.63 0.28
N ASP A 15 2.98 -30.54 1.26
CA ASP A 15 1.84 -30.83 2.14
C ASP A 15 2.01 -30.12 3.50
N GLY A 16 0.92 -29.57 4.03
CA GLY A 16 0.85 -29.02 5.40
C GLY A 16 1.64 -27.71 5.59
N PRO A 17 2.63 -27.64 6.51
CA PRO A 17 3.32 -26.40 6.87
C PRO A 17 3.98 -25.68 5.69
N LEU A 18 4.48 -26.44 4.71
CA LEU A 18 5.20 -25.89 3.56
C LEU A 18 4.27 -25.08 2.64
N GLN A 19 3.01 -25.50 2.50
CA GLN A 19 1.99 -24.78 1.72
C GLN A 19 1.61 -23.45 2.39
N TYR A 20 1.50 -23.43 3.72
CA TYR A 20 1.26 -22.19 4.47
C TYR A 20 2.42 -21.19 4.31
N MET A 21 3.66 -21.68 4.32
CA MET A 21 4.83 -20.82 4.13
C MET A 21 4.84 -20.12 2.77
N VAL A 22 4.39 -20.79 1.71
CA VAL A 22 4.30 -20.17 0.37
C VAL A 22 3.34 -18.97 0.39
N TRP A 23 2.14 -19.15 0.93
CA TRP A 23 1.17 -18.05 1.04
C TRP A 23 1.62 -16.94 1.98
N TYR A 24 2.24 -17.29 3.10
CA TYR A 24 2.83 -16.32 4.02
C TYR A 24 3.89 -15.46 3.33
N HIS A 25 4.81 -16.06 2.56
CA HIS A 25 5.83 -15.32 1.82
C HIS A 25 5.23 -14.50 0.68
N ALA A 26 4.22 -15.00 -0.03
CA ALA A 26 3.55 -14.26 -1.09
C ALA A 26 2.86 -13.00 -0.56
N VAL A 27 2.07 -13.14 0.51
CA VAL A 27 1.42 -12.00 1.19
C VAL A 27 2.47 -11.04 1.78
N GLY A 28 3.50 -11.60 2.41
CA GLY A 28 4.62 -10.82 2.95
C GLY A 28 5.35 -10.02 1.87
N LEU A 29 5.58 -10.59 0.68
CA LEU A 29 6.21 -9.91 -0.44
C LEU A 29 5.39 -8.70 -0.92
N ILE A 30 4.07 -8.86 -1.07
CA ILE A 30 3.18 -7.75 -1.44
C ILE A 30 3.26 -6.67 -0.36
N TRP A 31 3.14 -7.06 0.91
CA TRP A 31 3.17 -6.11 2.02
C TRP A 31 4.49 -5.36 2.13
N ILE A 32 5.62 -6.06 2.02
CA ILE A 32 6.95 -5.45 2.05
C ILE A 32 7.14 -4.51 0.85
N SER A 33 6.62 -4.85 -0.33
CA SER A 33 6.69 -3.97 -1.50
C SER A 33 5.95 -2.66 -1.26
N GLU A 34 4.71 -2.72 -0.74
CA GLU A 34 3.94 -1.54 -0.35
C GLU A 34 4.66 -0.72 0.72
N PHE A 35 5.29 -1.40 1.69
CA PHE A 35 6.09 -0.74 2.72
C PHE A 35 7.31 0.01 2.13
N ILE A 36 8.03 -0.59 1.19
CA ILE A 36 9.18 0.04 0.52
C ILE A 36 8.71 1.27 -0.27
N LEU A 37 7.61 1.16 -1.02
CA LEU A 37 7.03 2.27 -1.77
C LEU A 37 6.60 3.42 -0.85
N ALA A 38 5.97 3.10 0.28
CA ALA A 38 5.58 4.09 1.29
C ALA A 38 6.81 4.78 1.91
N CYS A 39 7.88 4.04 2.22
CA CYS A 39 9.14 4.60 2.70
C CYS A 39 9.77 5.57 1.69
N GLN A 40 9.73 5.23 0.39
CA GLN A 40 10.22 6.10 -0.68
C GLN A 40 9.43 7.40 -0.72
N GLN A 41 8.08 7.33 -0.72
CA GLN A 41 7.23 8.52 -0.75
C GLN A 41 7.45 9.46 0.45
N MET A 42 7.51 8.89 1.65
CA MET A 42 7.74 9.65 2.87
C MET A 42 9.16 10.26 2.92
N THR A 43 10.17 9.57 2.37
CA THR A 43 11.54 10.09 2.22
C THR A 43 11.59 11.30 1.29
N VAL A 44 10.94 11.20 0.13
CA VAL A 44 10.84 12.30 -0.84
C VAL A 44 10.10 13.49 -0.23
N ALA A 45 8.96 13.25 0.43
CA ALA A 45 8.20 14.30 1.12
C ALA A 45 9.04 14.99 2.22
N GLY A 46 9.73 14.21 3.06
CA GLY A 46 10.60 14.73 4.12
C GLY A 46 11.75 15.57 3.58
N ALA A 47 12.37 15.16 2.47
CA ALA A 47 13.41 15.93 1.80
C ALA A 47 12.87 17.26 1.24
N VAL A 48 11.69 17.26 0.60
CA VAL A 48 11.06 18.47 0.06
C VAL A 48 10.68 19.44 1.19
N VAL A 49 10.05 18.96 2.26
CA VAL A 49 9.69 19.78 3.43
C VAL A 49 10.95 20.38 4.06
N THR A 50 11.99 19.56 4.29
CA THR A 50 13.27 20.04 4.85
C THR A 50 13.88 21.11 3.95
N TYR A 51 13.88 20.91 2.62
CA TYR A 51 14.42 21.89 1.69
C TYR A 51 13.62 23.20 1.66
N TYR A 52 12.28 23.11 1.67
CA TYR A 52 11.38 24.25 1.56
C TYR A 52 11.39 25.12 2.83
N PHE A 53 11.31 24.49 4.00
CA PHE A 53 11.22 25.21 5.28
C PHE A 53 12.57 25.61 5.89
N THR A 54 13.70 25.09 5.38
CA THR A 54 15.03 25.57 5.78
C THR A 54 15.33 26.91 5.10
N ARG A 55 15.10 27.99 5.85
CA ARG A 55 15.27 29.39 5.43
C ARG A 55 16.74 29.77 5.18
N ASP A 56 17.65 29.25 5.99
CA ASP A 56 19.09 29.48 5.87
C ASP A 56 19.78 28.23 5.31
N LYS A 57 20.18 28.29 4.04
CA LYS A 57 20.76 27.15 3.32
C LYS A 57 22.14 26.75 3.86
N SER A 58 22.78 27.60 4.68
CA SER A 58 24.04 27.29 5.37
C SER A 58 23.88 26.27 6.51
N GLN A 59 22.66 26.12 7.06
CA GLN A 59 22.34 25.15 8.12
C GLN A 59 21.76 23.84 7.58
N MET A 60 21.78 23.63 6.26
CA MET A 60 21.30 22.38 5.68
C MET A 60 22.26 21.24 6.07
N PRO A 61 21.78 20.13 6.68
CA PRO A 61 22.62 18.98 6.93
C PRO A 61 23.21 18.48 5.60
N PHE A 62 24.48 18.08 5.58
CA PHE A 62 25.19 17.58 4.38
C PHE A 62 24.44 16.45 3.64
N THR A 63 23.55 15.73 4.34
CA THR A 63 22.68 14.68 3.78
C THR A 63 21.23 14.83 4.28
N PRO A 64 20.43 15.76 3.71
CA PRO A 64 19.07 16.02 4.18
C PRO A 64 18.13 14.82 3.96
N ILE A 65 18.42 14.00 2.95
CA ILE A 65 17.72 12.74 2.67
C ILE A 65 17.98 11.72 3.78
N VAL A 66 19.25 11.51 4.17
CA VAL A 66 19.62 10.51 5.20
C VAL A 66 19.12 10.93 6.58
N SER A 67 19.20 12.21 6.94
CA SER A 67 18.64 12.72 8.21
C SER A 67 17.11 12.59 8.28
N SER A 68 16.42 12.78 7.14
CA SER A 68 14.97 12.59 7.04
C SER A 68 14.60 11.11 7.14
N VAL A 69 15.31 10.23 6.43
CA VAL A 69 15.17 8.77 6.53
C VAL A 69 15.40 8.28 7.96
N LEU A 70 16.43 8.77 8.65
CA LEU A 70 16.74 8.35 10.01
C LEU A 70 15.67 8.80 11.03
N ARG A 71 15.12 10.01 10.89
CA ARG A 71 13.98 10.46 11.73
C ARG A 71 12.71 9.66 11.45
N LEU A 72 12.43 9.41 10.18
CA LEU A 72 11.31 8.62 9.70
C LEU A 72 11.38 7.18 10.23
N MET A 73 12.53 6.53 10.11
CA MET A 73 12.78 5.18 10.65
C MET A 73 12.75 5.13 12.18
N ARG A 74 13.14 6.21 12.87
CA ARG A 74 13.21 6.23 14.34
C ARG A 74 11.88 6.56 15.03
N TYR A 75 11.01 7.36 14.38
CA TYR A 75 9.77 7.87 15.01
C TYR A 75 8.48 7.52 14.27
N HIS A 76 8.54 7.20 12.97
CA HIS A 76 7.35 7.02 12.12
C HIS A 76 7.27 5.67 11.42
N LEU A 77 8.19 4.76 11.72
CA LEU A 77 8.21 3.42 11.12
C LEU A 77 6.90 2.65 11.36
N GLY A 78 6.36 2.70 12.59
CA GLY A 78 5.08 2.04 12.91
C GLY A 78 3.89 2.61 12.14
N THR A 79 3.90 3.91 11.84
CA THR A 79 2.90 4.60 11.02
C THR A 79 2.95 4.10 9.57
N VAL A 80 4.16 4.02 9.01
CA VAL A 80 4.38 3.56 7.62
C VAL A 80 4.03 2.08 7.47
N VAL A 81 4.40 1.24 8.44
CA VAL A 81 4.05 -0.19 8.48
C VAL A 81 2.53 -0.40 8.52
N LYS A 82 1.81 0.35 9.36
CA LYS A 82 0.34 0.29 9.45
C LYS A 82 -0.34 0.76 8.17
N GLY A 83 0.11 1.87 7.58
CA GLY A 83 -0.44 2.37 6.33
C GLY A 83 -0.24 1.39 5.18
N ALA A 84 0.98 0.85 5.02
CA ALA A 84 1.28 -0.19 4.03
C ALA A 84 0.40 -1.43 4.22
N PHE A 85 0.18 -1.87 5.46
CA PHE A 85 -0.68 -3.02 5.75
C PHE A 85 -2.14 -2.79 5.30
N ILE A 86 -2.69 -1.60 5.56
CA ILE A 86 -4.06 -1.26 5.15
C ILE A 86 -4.23 -1.27 3.63
N ILE A 87 -3.23 -0.77 2.87
CA ILE A 87 -3.26 -0.82 1.40
C ILE A 87 -3.21 -2.28 0.93
N THR A 88 -2.30 -3.08 1.49
CA THR A 88 -2.16 -4.49 1.14
C THR A 88 -3.44 -5.30 1.36
N LEU A 89 -4.23 -5.00 2.40
CA LEU A 89 -5.53 -5.64 2.64
C LEU A 89 -6.56 -5.42 1.52
N VAL A 90 -6.46 -4.32 0.76
CA VAL A 90 -7.35 -4.03 -0.37
C VAL A 90 -6.73 -4.48 -1.70
N GLU A 91 -5.40 -4.40 -1.81
CA GLU A 91 -4.65 -4.83 -2.99
C GLU A 91 -4.75 -6.35 -3.22
N ILE A 92 -4.65 -7.17 -2.17
CA ILE A 92 -4.72 -8.64 -2.30
C ILE A 92 -6.07 -9.09 -2.90
N PRO A 93 -7.24 -8.70 -2.37
CA PRO A 93 -8.53 -9.02 -3.00
C PRO A 93 -8.64 -8.52 -4.44
N ARG A 94 -8.14 -7.32 -4.74
CA ARG A 94 -8.13 -6.75 -6.09
C ARG A 94 -7.29 -7.61 -7.04
N LEU A 95 -6.11 -8.05 -6.61
CA LEU A 95 -5.23 -8.91 -7.38
C LEU A 95 -5.88 -10.27 -7.67
N ILE A 96 -6.50 -10.87 -6.64
CA ILE A 96 -7.21 -12.15 -6.77
C ILE A 96 -8.38 -12.02 -7.77
N LEU A 97 -9.22 -10.98 -7.65
CA LEU A 97 -10.33 -10.77 -8.58
C LEU A 97 -9.85 -10.48 -10.00
N THR A 98 -8.76 -9.74 -10.15
CA THR A 98 -8.14 -9.47 -11.46
C THR A 98 -7.60 -10.75 -12.09
N TYR A 99 -6.98 -11.62 -11.29
CA TYR A 99 -6.52 -12.93 -11.73
C TYR A 99 -7.69 -13.82 -12.17
N ILE A 100 -8.75 -13.92 -11.36
CA ILE A 100 -9.97 -14.68 -11.70
C ILE A 100 -10.57 -14.13 -13.00
N HIS A 101 -10.70 -12.81 -13.14
CA HIS A 101 -11.22 -12.19 -14.36
C HIS A 101 -10.35 -12.52 -15.59
N SER A 102 -9.03 -12.56 -15.44
CA SER A 102 -8.11 -12.98 -16.50
C SER A 102 -8.30 -14.44 -16.91
N GLN A 103 -8.50 -15.34 -15.94
CA GLN A 103 -8.73 -16.77 -16.19
C GLN A 103 -10.10 -17.06 -16.82
N LEU A 104 -11.13 -16.26 -16.49
CA LEU A 104 -12.49 -16.41 -17.00
C LEU A 104 -12.72 -15.74 -18.36
N LYS A 105 -11.72 -15.03 -18.89
CA LYS A 105 -11.80 -14.31 -20.15
C LYS A 105 -12.15 -15.28 -21.30
N GLY A 106 -13.36 -15.16 -21.83
CA GLY A 106 -13.87 -15.98 -22.95
C GLY A 106 -14.76 -17.17 -22.54
N LYS A 107 -15.00 -17.40 -21.24
CA LYS A 107 -15.88 -18.47 -20.74
C LYS A 107 -17.02 -17.97 -19.83
N GLU A 108 -17.15 -16.66 -19.65
CA GLU A 108 -18.07 -16.03 -18.68
C GLU A 108 -19.33 -15.41 -19.31
N ASN A 109 -20.43 -15.41 -18.56
CA ASN A 109 -21.68 -14.72 -18.94
C ASN A 109 -21.53 -13.20 -18.81
N ALA A 110 -22.30 -12.43 -19.60
CA ALA A 110 -22.22 -10.97 -19.61
C ALA A 110 -22.45 -10.31 -18.23
N CYS A 111 -23.36 -10.86 -17.43
CA CYS A 111 -23.64 -10.37 -16.06
C CYS A 111 -22.43 -10.57 -15.13
N ALA A 112 -21.83 -11.78 -15.12
CA ALA A 112 -20.67 -12.09 -14.29
C ALA A 112 -19.46 -11.21 -14.65
N ARG A 113 -19.24 -11.00 -15.94
CA ARG A 113 -18.19 -10.09 -16.45
C ARG A 113 -18.38 -8.66 -15.96
N CYS A 114 -19.63 -8.17 -15.99
CA CYS A 114 -19.96 -6.83 -15.53
C CYS A 114 -19.71 -6.68 -14.02
N MET A 115 -20.21 -7.63 -13.21
CA MET A 115 -20.02 -7.61 -11.76
C MET A 115 -18.54 -7.68 -11.37
N LEU A 116 -17.75 -8.58 -11.97
CA LEU A 116 -16.32 -8.70 -11.68
C LEU A 116 -15.58 -7.39 -12.00
N LYS A 117 -15.88 -6.78 -13.16
CA LYS A 117 -15.28 -5.51 -13.56
C LYS A 117 -15.67 -4.37 -12.61
N ALA A 118 -16.92 -4.33 -12.17
CA ALA A 118 -17.38 -3.35 -11.18
C ALA A 118 -16.64 -3.51 -9.84
N CYS A 119 -16.54 -4.74 -9.31
CA CYS A 119 -15.81 -5.01 -8.07
C CYS A 119 -14.32 -4.65 -8.16
N ILE A 120 -13.65 -5.01 -9.26
CA ILE A 120 -12.24 -4.64 -9.50
C ILE A 120 -12.09 -3.11 -9.53
N CYS A 121 -13.02 -2.40 -10.19
CA CYS A 121 -13.03 -0.95 -10.23
C CYS A 121 -13.21 -0.34 -8.83
N CYS A 122 -14.18 -0.81 -8.06
CA CYS A 122 -14.41 -0.33 -6.69
C CYS A 122 -13.19 -0.53 -5.79
N LEU A 123 -12.56 -1.71 -5.84
CA LEU A 123 -11.35 -1.98 -5.06
C LEU A 123 -10.16 -1.15 -5.53
N TRP A 124 -10.04 -0.90 -6.83
CA TRP A 124 -9.02 0.01 -7.35
C TRP A 124 -9.22 1.45 -6.84
N CYS A 125 -10.45 1.96 -6.89
CA CYS A 125 -10.78 3.27 -6.35
C CYS A 125 -10.48 3.34 -4.84
N LEU A 126 -10.83 2.30 -4.09
CA LEU A 126 -10.55 2.22 -2.66
C LEU A 126 -9.05 2.19 -2.37
N GLU A 127 -8.27 1.39 -3.10
CA GLU A 127 -6.80 1.37 -3.00
C GLU A 127 -6.21 2.77 -3.24
N LYS A 128 -6.64 3.47 -4.29
CA LYS A 128 -6.15 4.83 -4.59
C LYS A 128 -6.55 5.84 -3.52
N CYS A 129 -7.77 5.73 -3.00
CA CYS A 129 -8.23 6.54 -1.88
C CYS A 129 -7.35 6.30 -0.64
N LEU A 130 -7.13 5.05 -0.25
CA LEU A 130 -6.31 4.68 0.90
C LEU A 130 -4.84 5.09 0.73
N ALA A 131 -4.28 4.94 -0.47
CA ALA A 131 -2.92 5.39 -0.77
C ALA A 131 -2.79 6.91 -0.63
N TYR A 132 -3.78 7.67 -1.11
CA TYR A 132 -3.81 9.11 -0.95
C TYR A 132 -3.95 9.53 0.53
N LEU A 133 -4.84 8.87 1.28
CA LEU A 133 -5.01 9.11 2.71
C LEU A 133 -3.72 8.84 3.48
N ASN A 134 -3.05 7.72 3.20
CA ASN A 134 -1.77 7.38 3.81
C ASN A 134 -0.71 8.42 3.50
N MET A 135 -0.60 8.89 2.25
CA MET A 135 0.35 9.94 1.88
C MET A 135 0.10 11.25 2.65
N ASN A 136 -1.17 11.66 2.80
CA ASN A 136 -1.50 12.85 3.57
C ASN A 136 -1.23 12.66 5.07
N ALA A 137 -1.55 11.48 5.62
CA ALA A 137 -1.23 11.14 7.00
C ALA A 137 0.29 11.16 7.26
N TYR A 138 1.09 10.70 6.29
CA TYR A 138 2.55 10.73 6.30
C TYR A 138 3.10 12.16 6.31
N ILE A 139 2.60 13.03 5.41
CA ILE A 139 2.97 14.45 5.36
C ILE A 139 2.59 15.15 6.68
N ALA A 140 1.36 14.98 7.15
CA ALA A 140 0.88 15.57 8.40
C ALA A 140 1.69 15.10 9.62
N THR A 141 2.05 13.81 9.66
CA THR A 141 2.91 13.24 10.70
C THR A 141 4.31 13.87 10.67
N ALA A 142 4.88 14.08 9.48
CA ALA A 142 6.18 14.73 9.32
C ALA A 142 6.18 16.21 9.72
N ILE A 143 5.05 16.91 9.58
CA ILE A 143 4.90 18.33 9.96
C ILE A 143 4.57 18.48 11.45
N ASN A 144 3.56 17.74 11.95
CA ASN A 144 2.96 17.96 13.26
C ASN A 144 3.51 17.06 14.37
N SER A 145 4.38 16.10 14.06
CA SER A 145 4.89 15.10 15.03
C SER A 145 3.77 14.28 15.71
N THR A 146 2.61 14.15 15.08
CA THR A 146 1.41 13.47 15.62
C THR A 146 1.34 11.99 15.27
N ASN A 147 0.65 11.20 16.10
CA ASN A 147 0.45 9.76 15.88
C ASN A 147 -0.40 9.46 14.61
N PHE A 148 -0.15 8.32 13.96
CA PHE A 148 -0.80 7.91 12.69
C PHE A 148 -2.32 8.03 12.70
N CYS A 149 -3.01 7.53 13.74
CA CYS A 149 -4.47 7.53 13.77
C CYS A 149 -5.06 8.95 13.80
N THR A 150 -4.36 9.90 14.41
CA THR A 150 -4.75 11.32 14.41
C THR A 150 -4.53 11.91 13.01
N SER A 151 -3.34 11.72 12.44
CA SER A 151 -3.00 12.22 11.10
C SER A 151 -3.83 11.58 9.98
N ALA A 152 -4.20 10.30 10.12
CA ALA A 152 -5.06 9.58 9.18
C ALA A 152 -6.52 10.03 9.26
N ARG A 153 -7.00 10.40 10.47
CA ARG A 153 -8.31 11.01 10.65
C ARG A 153 -8.38 12.37 9.98
N ASP A 154 -7.35 13.19 10.15
CA ASP A 154 -7.29 14.52 9.53
C ASP A 154 -7.19 14.41 8.01
N ALA A 155 -6.37 13.48 7.48
CA ALA A 155 -6.31 13.18 6.06
C ALA A 155 -7.68 12.72 5.49
N PHE A 156 -8.43 11.92 6.26
CA PHE A 156 -9.77 11.49 5.88
C PHE A 156 -10.76 12.67 5.81
N PHE A 157 -10.72 13.58 6.78
CA PHE A 157 -11.53 14.79 6.75
C PHE A 157 -11.20 15.69 5.57
N ILE A 158 -9.91 15.88 5.27
CA ILE A 158 -9.46 16.68 4.11
C ILE A 158 -9.98 16.05 2.81
N LEU A 159 -9.90 14.72 2.66
CA LEU A 159 -10.41 14.04 1.47
C LEU A 159 -11.94 14.18 1.35
N ALA A 160 -12.67 13.99 2.46
CA ALA A 160 -14.12 14.13 2.49
C ALA A 160 -14.57 15.55 2.14
N GLU A 161 -13.91 16.58 2.68
CA GLU A 161 -14.19 17.98 2.31
C GLU A 161 -13.88 18.27 0.85
N ASN A 162 -12.76 17.79 0.31
CA ASN A 162 -12.43 18.01 -1.10
C ASN A 162 -13.43 17.30 -2.03
N ALA A 163 -13.84 16.07 -1.70
CA ALA A 163 -14.86 15.35 -2.46
C ALA A 163 -16.22 16.05 -2.41
N LEU A 164 -16.63 16.55 -1.24
CA LEU A 164 -17.87 17.32 -1.06
C LEU A 164 -17.84 18.66 -1.82
N ARG A 165 -16.70 19.37 -1.81
CA ARG A 165 -16.53 20.61 -2.58
C ARG A 165 -16.61 20.35 -4.08
N VAL A 166 -15.97 19.31 -4.58
CA VAL A 166 -16.03 18.94 -6.01
C VAL A 166 -17.47 18.55 -6.41
N ALA A 167 -18.17 17.80 -5.57
CA ALA A 167 -19.58 17.44 -5.80
C ALA A 167 -20.50 18.67 -5.81
N ALA A 168 -20.29 19.63 -4.90
CA ALA A 168 -21.08 20.85 -4.81
C ALA A 168 -20.78 21.87 -5.93
N ILE A 169 -19.59 21.82 -6.53
CA ILE A 169 -19.23 22.67 -7.70
C ILE A 169 -19.81 22.08 -9.00
N ASN A 170 -20.01 20.76 -9.05
CA ASN A 170 -20.52 20.04 -10.22
C ASN A 170 -22.01 19.70 -10.13
N SER A 171 -22.75 20.32 -9.19
CA SER A 171 -24.20 20.19 -8.99
C SER A 171 -24.93 21.47 -9.38
#